data_AF-A0A0P9D9C5-F1
#
_entry.id   AF-A0A0P9D9C5-F1
#
_cell.length_a   1.000
_cell.length_b   1.000
_cell.length_c   1.000
_cell.angle_alpha   90.00
_cell.angle_beta   90.00
_cell.angle_gamma   90.00
#
_symmetry.space_group_name_H-M   'P 1'
#
loop_
_entity.id
_entity.type
_entity.pdbx_description
1 polymer ?
#
loop_
_entity_poly.entity_id
_entity_poly.type
_entity_poly.pdbx_seq_one_letter_code
_entity_poly.pdbx_strand_id
1 'polypeptide(L)' 'MTEQTPRPEDNVATASRPSELKITDLRTATVGWDNWFFTIVRIDTNQGVSGYGEVRDFASKNYALMLK' A
#
# COMPACT_ATOMS: atom_id res chain seq x y z
N MET A 1 35.65 -7.83 -30.17
CA MET A 1 34.26 -7.76 -29.70
C MET A 1 34.21 -8.56 -28.41
N THR A 2 34.12 -7.89 -27.26
CA THR A 2 34.05 -8.58 -25.96
C THR A 2 32.62 -9.05 -25.73
N GLU A 3 32.43 -10.37 -25.59
CA GLU A 3 31.17 -10.93 -25.10
C GLU A 3 30.94 -10.44 -23.67
N GLN A 4 29.84 -9.72 -23.44
CA GLN A 4 29.38 -9.44 -22.09
C GLN A 4 28.54 -10.61 -21.60
N THR A 5 29.03 -11.30 -20.58
CA THR A 5 28.27 -12.31 -19.85
C THR A 5 27.09 -11.62 -19.14
N PRO A 6 25.84 -12.12 -19.28
CA PRO A 6 24.70 -11.56 -18.58
C PRO A 6 24.91 -11.65 -17.07
N ARG A 7 24.65 -10.55 -16.38
CA ARG A 7 24.79 -10.47 -14.93
C ARG A 7 23.44 -10.80 -14.27
N PRO A 8 23.42 -11.23 -13.00
CA PRO A 8 22.16 -11.55 -12.30
C PRO A 8 21.13 -10.41 -12.36
N GLU A 9 21.57 -9.16 -12.26
CA GLU A 9 20.72 -7.96 -12.31
C GLU A 9 20.00 -7.76 -13.66
N ASP A 10 20.52 -8.30 -14.76
CA ASP A 10 19.91 -8.16 -16.08
C ASP A 10 18.63 -9.02 -16.22
N ASN A 11 18.38 -9.92 -15.25
CA ASN A 11 17.18 -10.77 -15.18
C ASN A 11 16.14 -10.27 -14.16
N VAL A 12 16.39 -9.14 -13.50
CA VAL A 12 15.45 -8.58 -12.53
C VAL A 12 14.45 -7.67 -13.25
N ALA A 13 13.16 -7.95 -13.09
CA ALA A 13 12.11 -7.09 -13.63
C ALA A 13 12.13 -5.71 -12.93
N THR A 14 12.67 -4.70 -13.60
CA THR A 14 12.72 -3.32 -13.08
C THR A 14 11.37 -2.62 -13.13
N ALA A 15 10.39 -3.16 -13.85
CA ALA A 15 9.07 -2.57 -14.05
C ALA A 15 8.31 -2.27 -12.74
N SER A 16 8.59 -3.00 -11.66
CA SER A 16 7.95 -2.78 -10.36
C SER A 16 8.54 -1.61 -9.56
N ARG A 17 9.76 -1.12 -9.88
CA ARG A 17 10.51 -0.05 -9.19
C ARG A 17 10.08 0.11 -7.71
N PRO A 18 10.22 -0.93 -6.88
CA PRO A 18 9.57 -0.97 -5.57
C PRO A 18 10.11 0.11 -4.62
N SER A 19 11.36 0.55 -4.81
CA SER A 19 11.96 1.68 -4.09
C SER A 19 11.32 3.04 -4.39
N GLU A 20 10.56 3.15 -5.48
CA GLU A 20 9.86 4.37 -5.89
C GLU A 20 8.37 4.36 -5.56
N LEU A 21 7.90 3.29 -4.93
CA LEU A 21 6.53 3.19 -4.46
C LEU A 21 6.31 4.24 -3.36
N LYS A 22 5.36 5.14 -3.58
CA LYS A 22 4.98 6.20 -2.64
C LYS A 22 3.49 6.15 -2.40
N ILE A 23 3.11 6.31 -1.13
CA ILE A 23 1.72 6.54 -0.75
C ILE A 23 1.31 7.92 -1.25
N THR A 24 0.23 8.00 -2.00
CA THR A 24 -0.32 9.25 -2.55
C THR A 24 -1.60 9.69 -1.85
N ASP A 25 -2.35 8.75 -1.28
CA ASP A 25 -3.55 9.07 -0.52
C ASP A 25 -3.86 7.99 0.53
N LEU A 26 -4.58 8.40 1.57
CA LEU A 26 -5.14 7.53 2.59
C LEU A 26 -6.60 7.97 2.83
N ARG A 27 -7.52 7.01 2.69
CA ARG A 27 -8.96 7.20 2.89
C ARG A 27 -9.49 6.21 3.92
N THR A 28 -10.54 6.61 4.63
CA THR A 28 -11.22 5.74 5.60
C THR A 28 -12.70 5.68 5.31
N ALA A 29 -13.29 4.51 5.57
CA ALA A 29 -14.72 4.28 5.57
C ALA A 29 -15.06 3.38 6.75
N THR A 30 -15.96 3.82 7.63
CA THR A 30 -16.42 3.01 8.76
C THR A 30 -17.74 2.37 8.39
N VAL A 31 -17.79 1.05 8.46
CA VAL A 31 -18.99 0.23 8.28
C VAL A 31 -19.34 -0.45 9.59
N GLY A 32 -20.59 -0.89 9.78
CA GLY A 32 -21.00 -1.55 11.01
C GLY A 32 -21.92 -2.75 10.78
N TRP A 33 -21.84 -3.72 11.69
CA TRP A 33 -22.67 -4.93 11.70
C TRP A 33 -22.80 -5.47 13.14
N ASP A 34 -24.01 -5.84 13.57
CA ASP A 34 -24.29 -6.43 14.89
C ASP A 34 -23.67 -5.67 16.10
N ASN A 35 -23.87 -4.35 16.17
CA ASN A 35 -23.23 -3.45 17.15
C ASN A 35 -21.70 -3.33 17.05
N TRP A 36 -21.07 -3.96 16.05
CA TRP A 36 -19.67 -3.74 15.72
C TRP A 36 -19.49 -2.61 14.70
N PHE A 37 -18.33 -1.96 14.75
CA PHE A 37 -17.88 -1.02 13.72
C PHE A 37 -16.46 -1.36 13.27
N PHE A 38 -16.26 -1.29 11.95
CA PHE A 38 -15.05 -1.69 11.26
C PHE A 38 -14.58 -0.51 10.44
N THR A 39 -13.50 0.13 10.89
CA THR A 39 -12.91 1.24 10.15
C THR A 39 -11.96 0.69 9.10
N ILE A 40 -12.42 0.67 7.86
CA ILE A 40 -11.62 0.25 6.71
C ILE A 40 -10.72 1.41 6.29
N VAL A 41 -9.46 1.09 5.99
CA VAL A 41 -8.45 2.00 5.45
C VAL A 41 -8.13 1.56 4.03
N ARG A 42 -8.08 2.53 3.12
CA ARG A 42 -7.54 2.37 1.77
C ARG A 42 -6.31 3.26 1.62
N ILE A 43 -5.22 2.67 1.15
CA ILE A 43 -3.97 3.36 0.83
C ILE A 43 -3.78 3.29 -0.68
N ASP A 44 -3.61 4.43 -1.34
CA ASP A 44 -3.35 4.52 -2.77
C ASP A 44 -1.88 4.90 -3.01
N THR A 45 -1.30 4.41 -4.11
CA THR A 45 0.10 4.68 -4.47
C THR A 45 0.25 5.33 -5.84
N ASN A 46 1.42 5.93 -6.06
CA ASN A 46 1.83 6.53 -7.35
C ASN A 46 1.99 5.53 -8.50
N GLN A 47 1.90 4.23 -8.23
CA GLN A 47 2.00 3.16 -9.23
C GLN A 47 0.63 2.49 -9.51
N GLY A 48 -0.46 3.07 -9.02
CA GLY A 48 -1.82 2.56 -9.26
C GLY A 48 -2.17 1.31 -8.44
N VAL A 49 -1.41 1.02 -7.38
CA VAL A 49 -1.72 -0.06 -6.44
C VAL A 49 -2.52 0.51 -5.28
N SER A 50 -3.58 -0.19 -4.88
CA SER A 50 -4.37 0.13 -3.70
C SER A 50 -4.31 -1.00 -2.68
N GLY A 51 -3.92 -0.68 -1.46
CA GLY A 51 -3.96 -1.58 -0.32
C GLY A 51 -5.19 -1.33 0.54
N TYR A 52 -5.82 -2.40 1.04
CA TYR A 52 -6.95 -2.33 1.96
C TYR A 52 -6.57 -2.97 3.29
N GLY A 53 -6.97 -2.33 4.39
CA GLY A 53 -6.78 -2.83 5.74
C GLY A 53 -7.88 -2.32 6.67
N GLU A 54 -7.78 -2.66 7.96
CA GLU A 54 -8.74 -2.25 8.98
C GLU A 54 -8.02 -1.77 10.24
N VAL A 55 -8.59 -0.76 10.89
CA VAL A 55 -8.15 -0.28 12.20
C VAL A 55 -8.78 -1.18 13.26
N ARG A 56 -7.97 -2.10 13.78
CA ARG A 56 -8.38 -3.21 14.66
C ARG A 56 -9.08 -2.78 15.94
N ASP A 57 -9.90 -3.69 16.46
CA ASP A 57 -10.45 -3.69 17.83
C ASP A 57 -11.14 -2.38 18.23
N PHE A 58 -12.04 -1.89 17.37
CA PHE A 58 -12.80 -0.66 17.60
C PHE A 58 -11.97 0.61 17.70
N ALA A 59 -10.71 0.60 17.26
CA ALA A 59 -9.89 1.80 17.31
C ALA A 59 -10.38 2.86 16.33
N SER A 60 -10.23 4.12 16.74
CA SER A 60 -10.70 5.28 15.98
C SER A 60 -9.94 5.43 14.66
N LYS A 61 -10.65 5.84 13.61
CA LYS A 61 -10.05 6.24 12.32
C LYS A 61 -8.94 7.28 12.44
N ASN A 62 -8.96 8.07 13.53
CA ASN A 62 -7.95 9.09 13.78
C ASN A 62 -6.54 8.48 13.87
N TYR A 63 -6.37 7.25 14.37
CA TYR A 63 -5.07 6.58 14.40
C TYR A 63 -4.49 6.37 13.00
N ALA A 64 -5.32 5.99 12.03
CA ALA A 64 -4.89 5.86 10.64
C ALA A 64 -4.64 7.22 9.99
N LEU A 65 -5.50 8.22 10.27
CA LEU A 65 -5.41 9.55 9.66
C LEU A 65 -4.24 10.39 10.20
N MET A 66 -3.73 10.11 11.39
CA MET A 66 -2.52 10.77 11.91
C MET A 66 -1.26 10.49 11.08
N LEU A 67 -1.26 9.44 10.25
CA LEU A 67 -0.11 9.05 9.43
C LEU A 67 -0.13 9.66 8.01
N LYS A 68 -1.12 10.52 7.74
CA LYS A 68 -1.25 11.24 6.48
C LYS A 68 -0.46 12.54 6.53
#